data_AF-A0A3D0VEG2-F1
#
_entry.id   AF-A0A3D0VEG2-F1
#
_cell.length_a   1.000
_cell.length_b   1.000
_cell.length_c   1.000
_cell.angle_alpha   90.00
_cell.angle_beta   90.00
_cell.angle_gamma   90.00
#
_symmetry.space_group_name_H-M   'P 1'
#
loop_
_entity.id
_entity.type
_entity.pdbx_description
1 polymer ?
#
loop_
_entity_poly.entity_id
_entity_poly.type
_entity_poly.pdbx_seq_one_letter_code
_entity_poly.pdbx_strand_id
1 'polypeptide(L)'
;MTLSVKDRVYAAAEQISAERRPTVSTVRAAASVSNADSTRYLKEWSEEKHAAGGQVAATPAALLEQAARLAGTCWAEASTMAAERHAAVEAAWAQERKDKDVEIAELVSDLDRVTAEKDAAGVEFTDRMAELESRLTDMGSQLADMGDQLEAARAAERTAVQDASEAATRLATAEARSSTLQEVHNALLQRVTPETKPSR
;
A
#
# COMPACT_ATOMS: atom_id res chain seq x y z
N MET A 1 58.61 -42.97 -78.86
CA MET A 1 59.09 -41.82 -78.07
C MET A 1 59.13 -42.26 -76.61
N THR A 2 60.32 -42.35 -76.01
CA THR A 2 60.47 -42.76 -74.61
C THR A 2 60.04 -41.62 -73.70
N LEU A 3 58.97 -41.82 -72.92
CA LEU A 3 58.50 -40.85 -71.91
C LEU A 3 59.62 -40.51 -70.93
N SER A 4 59.69 -39.24 -70.50
CA SER A 4 60.65 -38.78 -69.51
C SER A 4 60.52 -39.58 -68.20
N VAL A 5 61.62 -39.66 -67.44
CA VAL A 5 61.60 -40.24 -66.08
C VAL A 5 60.58 -39.51 -65.20
N LYS A 6 60.44 -38.18 -65.34
CA LYS A 6 59.43 -37.38 -64.62
C LYS A 6 58.01 -37.79 -65.02
N ASP A 7 57.73 -37.89 -66.32
CA ASP A 7 56.39 -38.22 -66.83
C ASP A 7 55.93 -39.62 -66.39
N ARG A 8 56.85 -40.60 -66.37
CA ARG A 8 56.57 -41.94 -65.88
C ARG A 8 56.26 -41.96 -64.38
N VAL A 9 56.99 -41.19 -63.58
CA VAL A 9 56.73 -41.06 -62.13
C VAL A 9 55.38 -40.38 -61.88
N TYR A 10 55.07 -39.30 -62.60
CA TYR A 10 53.81 -38.57 -62.47
C TYR A 10 52.61 -39.43 -62.88
N ALA A 11 52.70 -40.13 -64.01
CA ALA A 11 51.66 -41.05 -64.47
C ALA A 11 51.42 -42.20 -63.47
N ALA A 12 52.50 -42.78 -62.94
CA ALA A 12 52.41 -43.82 -61.91
C ALA A 12 51.83 -43.28 -60.60
N ALA A 13 52.22 -42.07 -60.19
CA ALA A 13 51.69 -41.43 -58.99
C ALA A 13 50.19 -41.12 -59.13
N GLU A 14 49.74 -40.61 -60.28
CA GLU A 14 48.31 -40.38 -60.55
C GLU A 14 47.51 -41.68 -60.50
N GLN A 15 47.96 -42.71 -61.20
CA GLN A 15 47.28 -44.01 -61.24
C GLN A 15 47.17 -44.63 -59.85
N ILE A 16 48.25 -44.59 -59.05
CA ILE A 16 48.22 -45.11 -57.68
C ILE A 16 47.31 -44.25 -56.80
N SER A 17 47.34 -42.93 -56.97
CA SER A 17 46.58 -41.97 -56.16
C SER A 17 45.07 -42.07 -56.31
N ALA A 18 44.58 -42.65 -57.40
CA ALA A 18 43.17 -42.93 -57.59
C ALA A 18 42.61 -43.93 -56.56
N GLU A 19 43.45 -44.84 -56.06
CA GLU A 19 43.04 -45.90 -55.13
C GLU A 19 43.64 -45.74 -53.73
N ARG A 20 44.88 -45.25 -53.62
CA ARG A 20 45.62 -45.16 -52.36
C ARG A 20 46.73 -44.12 -52.40
N ARG A 21 47.21 -43.68 -51.24
CA ARG A 21 48.32 -42.71 -51.17
C ARG A 21 49.59 -43.29 -51.83
N PRO A 22 50.16 -42.64 -52.86
CA PRO A 22 51.39 -43.13 -53.49
C PRO A 22 52.58 -43.03 -52.54
N THR A 23 53.45 -44.03 -52.57
CA THR A 23 54.70 -44.07 -51.80
C THR A 23 55.89 -44.21 -52.75
N VAL A 24 57.08 -43.81 -52.32
CA VAL A 24 58.30 -43.90 -53.14
C VAL A 24 58.54 -45.33 -53.66
N SER A 25 58.30 -46.35 -52.83
CA SER A 25 58.48 -47.75 -53.23
C SER A 25 57.47 -48.23 -54.29
N THR A 26 56.21 -47.82 -54.18
CA THR A 26 55.13 -48.22 -55.11
C THR A 26 55.28 -47.50 -56.45
N VAL A 27 55.63 -46.22 -56.42
CA VAL A 27 55.89 -45.41 -57.62
C VAL A 27 57.16 -45.86 -58.33
N ARG A 28 58.22 -46.22 -57.59
CA ARG A 28 59.45 -46.77 -58.16
C ARG A 28 59.20 -48.07 -58.92
N ALA A 29 58.42 -48.98 -58.32
CA ALA A 29 58.07 -50.26 -58.93
C ALA A 29 57.21 -50.07 -60.18
N ALA A 30 56.22 -49.18 -60.14
CA ALA A 30 55.32 -48.92 -61.26
C ALA A 30 56.00 -48.17 -62.42
N ALA A 31 56.83 -47.16 -62.12
CA ALA A 31 57.49 -46.34 -63.14
C ALA A 31 58.80 -46.95 -63.67
N SER A 32 59.37 -47.95 -62.97
CA SER A 32 60.68 -48.56 -63.26
C SER A 32 61.80 -47.51 -63.38
N VAL A 33 61.98 -46.74 -62.30
CA VAL A 33 62.98 -45.65 -62.22
C VAL A 33 63.85 -45.80 -60.96
N SER A 34 64.88 -44.96 -60.82
CA SER A 34 65.75 -44.98 -59.64
C SER A 34 65.00 -44.51 -58.39
N ASN A 35 65.54 -44.86 -57.21
CA ASN A 35 65.00 -44.40 -55.93
C ASN A 35 65.08 -42.87 -55.78
N ALA A 36 66.17 -42.27 -56.29
CA ALA A 36 66.39 -40.83 -56.25
C ALA A 36 65.34 -40.09 -57.10
N ASP A 37 65.08 -40.56 -58.31
CA ASP A 37 64.08 -39.96 -59.21
C ASP A 37 62.66 -40.14 -58.67
N SER A 38 62.34 -41.31 -58.12
CA SER A 38 61.03 -41.57 -57.50
C SER A 38 60.78 -40.63 -56.32
N THR A 39 61.79 -40.42 -55.47
CA THR A 39 61.65 -39.54 -54.29
C THR A 39 61.49 -38.08 -54.71
N ARG A 40 62.29 -37.63 -55.67
CA ARG A 40 62.25 -36.25 -56.16
C ARG A 40 60.93 -35.95 -56.84
N TYR A 41 60.55 -36.72 -57.86
CA TYR A 41 59.38 -36.42 -58.68
C TYR A 41 58.06 -36.75 -57.99
N LEU A 42 58.02 -37.71 -57.05
CA LEU A 42 56.81 -37.91 -56.24
C LEU A 42 56.57 -36.74 -55.28
N LYS A 43 57.64 -36.15 -54.73
CA LYS A 43 57.54 -34.95 -53.90
C LYS A 43 57.03 -33.78 -54.74
N GLU A 44 57.65 -33.51 -55.89
CA GLU A 44 57.22 -32.46 -56.82
C GLU A 44 55.73 -32.65 -57.22
N TRP A 45 55.31 -33.86 -57.59
CA TRP A 45 53.91 -34.17 -57.91
C TRP A 45 52.96 -33.93 -56.73
N SER A 46 53.36 -34.30 -55.51
CA SER A 46 52.53 -34.12 -54.31
C SER A 46 52.34 -32.65 -53.93
N GLU A 47 53.38 -31.83 -54.14
CA GLU A 47 53.38 -30.38 -53.93
C GLU A 47 52.50 -29.70 -54.98
N GLU A 48 52.62 -30.10 -56.26
CA GLU A 48 51.77 -29.61 -57.35
C GLU A 48 50.29 -29.97 -57.14
N LYS A 49 49.99 -31.21 -56.70
CA LYS A 49 48.61 -31.66 -56.44
C LYS A 49 47.98 -30.94 -55.23
N HIS A 50 48.76 -30.67 -54.18
CA HIS A 50 48.29 -29.84 -53.06
C HIS A 50 48.06 -28.38 -53.48
N ALA A 51 48.95 -27.81 -54.30
CA ALA A 51 48.78 -26.46 -54.83
C ALA A 51 47.52 -26.35 -55.70
N ALA A 52 47.23 -27.36 -56.53
CA ALA A 52 46.02 -27.43 -57.33
C ALA A 52 44.74 -27.60 -56.47
N GLY A 53 44.82 -28.38 -55.39
CA GLY A 53 43.69 -28.59 -54.45
C GLY A 53 43.30 -27.36 -53.62
N GLY A 54 44.16 -26.34 -53.55
CA GLY A 54 43.91 -25.09 -52.83
C GLY A 54 43.12 -24.02 -53.61
N GLN A 55 42.85 -24.24 -54.91
CA GLN A 55 42.07 -23.31 -55.71
C GLN A 55 40.56 -23.52 -55.49
N VAL A 56 40.06 -23.08 -54.34
CA VAL A 56 38.63 -22.81 -54.18
C VAL A 56 38.32 -21.61 -55.08
N ALA A 57 37.48 -21.82 -56.10
CA ALA A 57 37.04 -20.73 -56.96
C ALA A 57 36.45 -19.60 -56.09
N ALA A 58 36.93 -18.37 -56.30
CA ALA A 58 36.44 -17.21 -55.57
C ALA A 58 34.91 -17.11 -55.72
N THR A 59 34.20 -16.89 -54.61
CA THR A 59 32.76 -16.67 -54.63
C THR A 59 32.41 -15.57 -55.65
N PRO A 60 31.47 -15.80 -56.58
CA PRO A 60 31.15 -14.82 -57.60
C PRO A 60 30.75 -13.47 -56.98
N ALA A 61 31.30 -12.37 -57.50
CA ALA A 61 31.06 -11.02 -56.98
C ALA A 61 29.57 -10.64 -56.93
N ALA A 62 28.77 -11.11 -57.90
CA ALA A 62 27.33 -10.90 -57.91
C ALA A 62 26.60 -11.50 -56.69
N LEU A 63 27.09 -12.64 -56.18
CA LEU A 63 26.50 -13.28 -54.99
C LEU A 63 26.87 -12.51 -53.72
N LEU A 64 28.11 -12.00 -53.63
CA LEU A 64 28.53 -11.13 -52.54
C LEU A 64 27.75 -9.82 -52.52
N GLU A 65 27.50 -9.22 -53.69
CA GLU A 65 26.71 -8.00 -53.81
C GLU A 65 25.24 -8.22 -53.42
N GLN A 66 24.63 -9.32 -53.87
CA GLN A 66 23.26 -9.68 -53.47
C GLN A 66 23.15 -9.94 -51.96
N ALA A 67 24.12 -10.66 -51.38
CA ALA A 67 24.15 -10.90 -49.94
C ALA A 67 24.29 -9.60 -49.15
N ALA A 68 25.16 -8.68 -49.59
CA ALA A 68 25.32 -7.37 -48.97
C ALA A 68 24.05 -6.51 -49.07
N ARG A 69 23.38 -6.51 -50.23
CA ARG A 69 22.10 -5.81 -50.42
C ARG A 69 21.02 -6.36 -49.49
N LEU A 70 20.86 -7.69 -49.41
CA LEU A 70 19.89 -8.33 -48.52
C LEU A 70 20.18 -8.05 -47.04
N ALA A 71 21.45 -8.12 -46.63
CA ALA A 71 21.85 -7.77 -45.26
C ALA A 71 21.52 -6.30 -44.96
N GLY A 72 21.78 -5.40 -45.91
CA GLY A 72 21.43 -3.99 -45.80
C GLY A 72 19.94 -3.74 -45.66
N THR A 73 19.10 -4.42 -46.47
CA THR A 73 17.64 -4.28 -46.36
C THR A 73 17.10 -4.84 -45.05
N CYS A 74 17.57 -6.03 -44.63
CA CYS A 74 17.16 -6.61 -43.36
C CYS A 74 17.55 -5.73 -42.16
N TRP A 75 18.74 -5.12 -42.20
CA TRP A 75 19.17 -4.20 -41.15
C TRP A 75 18.35 -2.90 -41.14
N ALA A 76 18.06 -2.33 -42.31
CA ALA A 76 17.23 -1.13 -42.43
C ALA A 76 15.80 -1.39 -41.90
N GLU A 77 15.22 -2.54 -42.23
CA GLU A 77 13.90 -2.93 -41.73
C GLU A 77 13.92 -3.17 -40.22
N ALA A 78 14.89 -3.93 -39.71
CA ALA A 78 15.04 -4.19 -38.28
C ALA A 78 15.26 -2.91 -37.47
N SER A 79 16.09 -1.99 -37.96
CA SER A 79 16.34 -0.70 -37.30
C SER A 79 15.10 0.20 -37.31
N THR A 80 14.34 0.21 -38.41
CA THR A 80 13.07 0.96 -38.49
C THR A 80 12.05 0.40 -37.50
N MET A 81 11.84 -0.92 -37.48
CA MET A 81 10.95 -1.58 -36.52
C MET A 81 11.38 -1.34 -35.07
N ALA A 82 12.68 -1.35 -34.78
CA ALA A 82 13.20 -1.07 -33.44
C ALA A 82 12.91 0.38 -33.02
N ALA A 83 13.11 1.34 -33.93
CA ALA A 83 12.80 2.75 -33.67
C ALA A 83 11.30 2.99 -33.43
N GLU A 84 10.44 2.38 -34.24
CA GLU A 84 8.98 2.47 -34.08
C GLU A 84 8.52 1.86 -32.76
N ARG A 85 9.03 0.68 -32.38
CA ARG A 85 8.71 0.04 -31.10
C ARG A 85 9.18 0.87 -29.92
N HIS A 86 10.40 1.42 -30.01
CA HIS A 86 10.94 2.30 -28.97
C HIS A 86 10.07 3.55 -28.81
N ALA A 87 9.70 4.21 -29.91
CA ALA A 87 8.83 5.38 -29.88
C ALA A 87 7.45 5.06 -29.27
N ALA A 88 6.87 3.89 -29.60
CA ALA A 88 5.61 3.46 -29.03
C ALA A 88 5.71 3.21 -27.51
N VAL A 89 6.78 2.57 -27.04
CA VAL A 89 7.02 2.33 -25.61
C VAL A 89 7.24 3.65 -24.87
N GLU A 90 8.04 4.57 -25.41
CA GLU A 90 8.25 5.90 -24.82
C GLU A 90 6.95 6.69 -24.72
N ALA A 91 6.11 6.67 -25.76
CA ALA A 91 4.81 7.33 -25.73
C ALA A 91 3.87 6.72 -24.67
N ALA A 92 3.80 5.38 -24.59
CA ALA A 92 3.00 4.69 -23.59
C ALA A 92 3.49 5.00 -22.16
N TRP A 93 4.81 4.99 -21.94
CA TRP A 93 5.41 5.30 -20.64
C TRP A 93 5.19 6.77 -20.23
N ALA A 94 5.31 7.71 -21.17
CA ALA A 94 5.02 9.12 -20.91
C ALA A 94 3.55 9.33 -20.52
N GLN A 95 2.63 8.63 -21.19
CA GLN A 95 1.22 8.69 -20.88
C GLN A 95 0.91 8.06 -19.51
N GLU A 96 1.42 6.86 -19.23
CA GLU A 96 1.25 6.19 -17.93
C GLU A 96 1.79 7.05 -16.79
N ARG A 97 2.94 7.71 -16.98
CA ARG A 97 3.49 8.63 -15.99
C ARG A 97 2.56 9.81 -15.73
N LYS A 98 2.04 10.42 -16.78
CA LYS A 98 1.08 11.52 -16.66
C LYS A 98 -0.20 11.08 -15.93
N ASP A 99 -0.72 9.91 -16.26
CA ASP A 99 -1.93 9.37 -15.63
C ASP A 99 -1.69 9.08 -14.14
N LYS A 100 -0.53 8.51 -13.78
CA LYS A 100 -0.12 8.32 -12.38
C LYS A 100 0.07 9.64 -11.65
N ASP A 101 0.65 10.65 -12.27
CA ASP A 101 0.82 11.97 -11.65
C ASP A 101 -0.55 12.59 -11.32
N VAL A 102 -1.54 12.41 -12.20
CA VAL A 102 -2.93 12.84 -11.94
C VAL A 102 -3.55 12.03 -10.80
N GLU A 103 -3.46 10.70 -10.83
CA GLU A 103 -4.00 9.84 -9.77
C GLU A 103 -3.38 10.16 -8.40
N ILE A 104 -2.06 10.37 -8.34
CA ILE A 104 -1.36 10.77 -7.12
C ILE A 104 -1.88 12.13 -6.62
N ALA A 105 -2.07 13.11 -7.52
CA ALA A 105 -2.60 14.41 -7.15
C ALA A 105 -4.03 14.32 -6.59
N GLU A 106 -4.88 13.50 -7.19
CA GLU A 106 -6.24 13.23 -6.70
C GLU A 106 -6.22 12.56 -5.32
N LEU A 107 -5.41 11.52 -5.13
CA LEU A 107 -5.28 10.82 -3.85
C LEU A 107 -4.75 11.73 -2.74
N VAL A 108 -3.79 12.62 -3.06
CA VAL A 108 -3.29 13.61 -2.10
C VAL A 108 -4.40 14.60 -1.74
N SER A 109 -5.14 15.12 -2.72
CA SER A 109 -6.26 16.03 -2.47
C SER A 109 -7.35 15.39 -1.62
N ASP A 110 -7.67 14.11 -1.86
CA ASP A 110 -8.65 13.38 -1.05
C ASP A 110 -8.15 13.11 0.37
N LEU A 111 -6.87 12.77 0.53
CA LEU A 111 -6.27 12.57 1.85
C LEU A 111 -6.26 13.88 2.66
N ASP A 112 -5.90 14.99 2.03
CA ASP A 112 -5.91 16.32 2.67
C ASP A 112 -7.33 16.69 3.10
N ARG A 113 -8.33 16.45 2.25
CA ARG A 113 -9.75 16.67 2.57
C ARG A 113 -10.20 15.84 3.76
N VAL A 114 -9.95 14.52 3.74
CA VAL A 114 -10.35 13.62 4.84
C VAL A 114 -9.62 13.97 6.14
N THR A 115 -8.37 14.40 6.06
CA THR A 115 -7.61 14.86 7.22
C THR A 115 -8.23 16.12 7.82
N ALA A 116 -8.58 17.11 6.99
CA ALA A 116 -9.25 18.32 7.44
C ALA A 116 -10.63 18.04 8.05
N GLU A 117 -11.42 17.15 7.44
CA GLU A 117 -12.72 16.71 7.96
C GLU A 117 -12.58 16.03 9.33
N LYS A 118 -11.59 15.14 9.49
CA LYS A 118 -11.29 14.46 10.75
C LYS A 118 -10.87 15.47 11.83
N ASP A 119 -9.98 16.41 11.50
CA ASP A 119 -9.49 17.39 12.46
C ASP A 119 -10.62 18.32 12.91
N ALA A 120 -11.50 18.75 11.99
CA ALA A 120 -12.70 19.51 12.32
C ALA A 120 -13.65 18.72 13.25
N ALA A 121 -13.90 17.44 12.96
CA ALA A 121 -14.71 16.59 13.82
C ALA A 121 -14.07 16.38 15.20
N GLY A 122 -12.73 16.28 15.27
CA GLY A 122 -11.97 16.17 16.51
C GLY A 122 -12.14 17.41 17.40
N VAL A 123 -12.09 18.60 16.81
CA VAL A 123 -12.38 19.86 17.51
C VAL A 123 -13.82 19.88 18.01
N GLU A 124 -14.79 19.55 17.15
CA GLU A 124 -16.22 19.51 17.54
C GLU A 124 -16.47 18.57 18.72
N PHE A 125 -15.89 17.36 18.70
CA PHE A 125 -16.04 16.42 19.81
C PHE A 125 -15.41 16.94 21.09
N THR A 126 -14.24 17.58 21.00
CA THR A 126 -13.56 18.17 22.16
C THR A 126 -14.39 19.30 22.77
N ASP A 127 -14.93 20.18 21.94
CA ASP A 127 -15.80 21.28 22.37
C ASP A 127 -17.08 20.76 23.03
N ARG A 128 -17.69 19.72 22.44
CA ARG A 128 -18.90 19.09 23.00
C ARG A 128 -18.63 18.38 24.32
N MET A 129 -17.46 17.75 24.48
CA MET A 129 -17.06 17.17 25.75
C MET A 129 -16.90 18.24 26.83
N ALA A 130 -16.20 19.34 26.51
CA ALA A 130 -16.04 20.46 27.44
C ALA A 130 -17.40 21.08 27.84
N GLU A 131 -18.32 21.23 26.88
CA GLU A 131 -19.68 21.71 27.16
C GLU A 131 -20.44 20.77 28.10
N LEU A 132 -20.39 19.46 27.85
CA LEU A 132 -21.05 18.46 28.69
C LEU A 132 -20.45 18.40 30.10
N GLU A 133 -19.13 18.51 30.23
CA GLU A 133 -18.43 18.57 31.52
C GLU A 133 -18.83 19.82 32.32
N SER A 134 -18.93 20.98 31.66
CA SER A 134 -19.44 22.22 32.28
C SER A 134 -20.87 22.04 32.77
N ARG A 135 -21.76 21.49 31.93
CA ARG A 135 -23.16 21.24 32.30
C ARG A 135 -23.28 20.27 33.47
N LEU A 136 -22.46 19.22 33.52
CA LEU A 136 -22.44 18.28 34.65
C LEU A 136 -22.01 18.95 35.94
N THR A 137 -21.04 19.85 35.87
CA THR A 137 -20.56 20.62 37.03
C THR A 137 -21.63 21.58 37.52
N ASP A 138 -22.30 22.30 36.60
CA ASP A 138 -23.40 23.21 36.91
C ASP A 138 -24.62 22.47 37.49
N MET A 139 -24.98 21.30 36.93
CA MET A 139 -26.03 20.47 37.53
C MET A 139 -25.63 19.94 38.90
N GLY A 140 -24.35 19.60 39.10
CA GLY A 140 -23.81 19.17 40.38
C GLY A 140 -23.93 20.25 41.45
N SER A 141 -23.60 21.50 41.12
CA SER A 141 -23.75 22.64 42.04
C SER A 141 -25.21 22.95 42.34
N GLN A 142 -26.09 22.95 41.33
CA GLN A 142 -27.54 23.13 41.53
C GLN A 142 -28.14 22.06 42.45
N LEU A 143 -27.73 20.80 42.30
CA LEU A 143 -28.18 19.71 43.17
C LEU A 143 -27.70 19.88 44.61
N ALA A 144 -26.46 20.36 44.82
CA ALA A 144 -25.95 20.68 46.14
C ALA A 144 -26.75 21.82 46.79
N ASP A 145 -26.98 22.92 46.06
CA ASP A 145 -27.76 24.06 46.53
C ASP A 145 -29.20 23.66 46.88
N MET A 146 -29.85 22.84 46.04
CA MET A 146 -31.18 22.30 46.35
C MET A 146 -31.18 21.39 47.57
N GLY A 147 -30.12 20.59 47.76
CA GLY A 147 -29.93 19.78 48.96
C GLY A 147 -29.86 20.63 50.22
N ASP A 148 -29.07 21.70 50.20
CA ASP A 148 -28.92 22.64 51.32
C ASP A 148 -30.24 23.38 51.61
N GLN A 149 -30.97 23.82 50.58
CA GLN A 149 -32.29 24.44 50.73
C GLN A 149 -33.31 23.48 51.35
N LEU A 150 -33.29 22.21 50.96
CA LEU A 150 -34.18 21.19 51.48
C LEU A 150 -33.89 20.88 52.96
N GLU A 151 -32.61 20.78 53.35
CA GLU A 151 -32.25 20.61 54.75
C GLU A 151 -32.60 21.84 55.60
N ALA A 152 -32.39 23.05 55.08
CA ALA A 152 -32.82 24.28 55.74
C ALA A 152 -34.36 24.32 55.92
N ALA A 153 -35.13 23.94 54.90
CA ALA A 153 -36.58 23.87 54.96
C ALA A 153 -37.05 22.84 56.00
N ARG A 154 -36.42 21.66 56.05
CA ARG A 154 -36.71 20.63 57.07
C ARG A 154 -36.38 21.11 58.49
N ALA A 155 -35.29 21.85 58.67
CA ALA A 155 -34.96 22.44 59.96
C ALA A 155 -36.01 23.47 60.39
N ALA A 156 -36.41 24.37 59.49
CA ALA A 156 -37.46 25.36 59.73
C ALA A 156 -38.82 24.70 60.05
N GLU A 157 -39.18 23.63 59.34
CA GLU A 157 -40.39 22.86 59.62
C GLU A 157 -40.38 22.27 61.04
N ARG A 158 -39.26 21.66 61.47
CA ARG A 158 -39.12 21.12 62.83
C ARG A 158 -39.30 22.21 63.89
N THR A 159 -38.69 23.37 63.69
CA THR A 159 -38.84 24.52 64.60
C THR A 159 -40.29 25.01 64.62
N ALA A 160 -40.94 25.17 63.47
CA ALA A 160 -42.33 25.59 63.39
C ALA A 160 -43.29 24.60 64.08
N VAL A 161 -43.04 23.29 63.95
CA VAL A 161 -43.82 22.24 64.64
C VAL A 161 -43.62 22.33 66.16
N GLN A 162 -42.40 22.57 66.63
CA GLN A 162 -42.12 22.78 68.06
C GLN A 162 -42.85 24.02 68.58
N ASP A 163 -42.71 25.16 67.90
CA ASP A 163 -43.37 26.42 68.28
C ASP A 163 -44.90 26.27 68.31
N ALA A 164 -45.48 25.58 67.32
CA ALA A 164 -46.92 25.30 67.28
C ALA A 164 -47.37 24.42 68.46
N SER A 165 -46.56 23.42 68.85
CA SER A 165 -46.86 22.55 70.00
C SER A 165 -46.79 23.31 71.34
N GLU A 166 -45.82 24.23 71.47
CA GLU A 166 -45.72 25.10 72.64
C GLU A 166 -46.88 26.09 72.71
N ALA A 167 -47.23 26.70 71.58
CA ALA A 167 -48.37 27.62 71.47
C ALA A 167 -49.69 26.91 71.83
N ALA A 168 -49.91 25.69 71.33
CA ALA A 168 -51.07 24.87 71.69
C ALA A 168 -51.13 24.57 73.19
N THR A 169 -49.99 24.26 73.81
CA THR A 169 -49.90 24.02 75.27
C THR A 169 -50.24 25.29 76.08
N ARG A 170 -49.70 26.45 75.65
CA ARG A 170 -50.00 27.75 76.27
C ARG A 170 -51.48 28.12 76.11
N LEU A 171 -52.07 27.88 74.95
CA LEU A 171 -53.48 28.11 74.67
C LEU A 171 -54.37 27.24 75.59
N ALA A 172 -54.12 25.93 75.65
CA ALA A 172 -54.87 25.02 76.53
C ALA A 172 -54.80 25.44 78.00
N THR A 173 -53.62 25.91 78.45
CA THR A 173 -53.43 26.43 79.80
C THR A 173 -54.23 27.72 80.03
N ALA A 174 -54.27 28.62 79.05
CA ALA A 174 -55.03 29.87 79.12
C ALA A 174 -56.54 29.62 79.12
N GLU A 175 -57.02 28.70 78.27
CA GLU A 175 -58.42 28.26 78.23
C GLU A 175 -58.85 27.64 79.55
N ALA A 176 -58.04 26.76 80.15
CA ALA A 176 -58.31 26.19 81.46
C ALA A 176 -58.43 27.26 82.55
N ARG A 177 -57.49 28.23 82.59
CA ARG A 177 -57.56 29.37 83.52
C ARG A 177 -58.81 30.23 83.30
N SER A 178 -59.17 30.48 82.05
CA SER A 178 -60.39 31.22 81.71
C SER A 178 -61.64 30.49 82.21
N SER A 179 -61.73 29.18 81.99
CA SER A 179 -62.83 28.34 82.48
C SER A 179 -62.94 28.41 84.00
N THR A 180 -61.83 28.23 84.73
CA THR A 180 -61.82 28.33 86.19
C THR A 180 -62.22 29.72 86.68
N LEU A 181 -61.71 30.80 86.05
CA LEU A 181 -62.10 32.17 86.41
C LEU A 181 -63.60 32.40 86.19
N GLN A 182 -64.17 31.86 85.12
CA GLN A 182 -65.59 31.97 84.83
C GLN A 182 -66.46 31.17 85.82
N GLU A 183 -66.03 29.96 86.20
CA GLU A 183 -66.67 29.18 87.27
C GLU A 183 -66.66 29.93 88.61
N VAL A 184 -65.51 30.49 89.00
CA VAL A 184 -65.37 31.28 90.22
C VAL A 184 -66.24 32.54 90.16
N HIS A 185 -66.27 33.24 89.03
CA HIS A 185 -67.10 34.42 88.83
C HIS A 185 -68.60 34.08 88.98
N ASN A 186 -69.06 33.00 88.34
CA ASN A 186 -70.44 32.54 88.46
C ASN A 186 -70.79 32.15 89.91
N ALA A 187 -69.90 31.46 90.62
CA ALA A 187 -70.10 31.14 92.04
C ALA A 187 -70.19 32.39 92.93
N LEU A 188 -69.39 33.43 92.64
CA LEU A 188 -69.47 34.72 93.32
C LEU A 188 -70.79 35.44 93.03
N LEU A 189 -71.26 35.45 91.77
CA LEU A 189 -72.56 36.03 91.40
C LEU A 189 -73.71 35.31 92.13
N GLN A 190 -73.71 33.97 92.20
CA GLN A 190 -74.71 33.22 92.97
C GLN A 190 -74.72 33.59 94.46
N ARG A 191 -73.56 33.93 95.03
CA ARG A 191 -73.42 34.37 96.42
C ARG A 191 -73.94 35.79 96.66
N VAL A 192 -73.82 36.69 95.68
CA VAL A 192 -74.23 38.10 95.78
C VAL A 192 -75.69 38.32 95.35
N THR A 193 -76.20 37.48 94.44
CA THR A 193 -77.59 37.45 93.98
C THR A 193 -78.16 36.04 94.17
N PRO A 194 -78.68 35.70 95.37
CA PRO A 194 -79.30 34.40 95.56
C PRO A 194 -80.58 34.31 94.72
N GLU A 195 -80.72 33.23 93.95
CA GLU A 195 -81.99 32.90 93.30
C GLU A 195 -83.11 32.86 94.35
N THR A 196 -84.13 33.67 94.12
CA THR A 196 -85.41 33.55 94.80
C THR A 196 -86.01 32.22 94.38
N LYS A 197 -85.88 31.22 95.25
CA LYS A 197 -86.53 29.90 95.13
C LYS A 197 -88.04 30.12 94.86
N PRO A 198 -88.61 29.69 93.72
CA PRO A 198 -90.05 29.63 93.60
C PRO A 198 -90.53 28.49 94.50
N SER A 199 -91.32 28.86 95.49
CA SER A 199 -91.99 27.97 96.42
C SER A 199 -92.98 27.06 95.69
N ARG A 200 -92.78 25.75 95.82
CA ARG A 200 -93.84 24.75 96.06
C ARG A 200 -93.24 23.40 96.43
#